data_AF-A0A447JQH8-F1
#
_entry.id   AF-A0A447JQH8-F1
#
_cell.length_a   1.000
_cell.length_b   1.000
_cell.length_c   1.000
_cell.angle_alpha   90.00
_cell.angle_beta   90.00
_cell.angle_gamma   90.00
#
_symmetry.space_group_name_H-M   'P 1'
#
loop_
_entity.id
_entity.type
_entity.pdbx_description
1 polymer ?
#
loop_
_entity_poly.entity_id
_entity_poly.type
_entity_poly.pdbx_seq_one_letter_code
_entity_poly.pdbx_strand_id
1 'polypeptide(L)'
;MPTRACSCRSRISACALNALIDTSFLLKTAETIRLGTGIPQIFNDEVVVPAFLNRGVSLEDARDYAVVGCVELSIPGQNLRTA
;
A
#
# COMPACT_ATOMS: atom_id res chain seq x y z
N MET A 1 -0.99 15.09 3.16
CA MET A 1 -2.12 14.71 2.28
C MET A 1 -2.14 13.19 2.23
N PRO A 2 -3.24 12.54 2.65
CA PRO A 2 -3.28 11.10 2.82
C PRO A 2 -3.14 10.38 1.46
N THR A 3 -2.32 9.32 1.43
CA THR A 3 -2.34 8.30 0.38
C THR A 3 -3.74 7.72 0.26
N ARG A 4 -4.15 7.30 -0.94
CA ARG A 4 -5.43 6.61 -1.11
C ARG A 4 -5.33 5.27 -0.39
N ALA A 5 -5.84 5.23 0.84
CA ALA A 5 -5.94 4.01 1.62
C ALA A 5 -6.72 2.98 0.80
N CYS A 6 -6.00 1.99 0.28
CA CYS A 6 -6.50 0.73 -0.23
C CYS A 6 -7.65 0.87 -1.27
N SER A 7 -7.34 0.92 -2.58
CA SER A 7 -8.37 0.72 -3.62
C SER A 7 -8.78 -0.76 -3.70
N CYS A 8 -9.39 -1.29 -2.64
CA CYS A 8 -9.77 -2.69 -2.57
C CYS A 8 -11.09 -2.93 -3.32
N ARG A 9 -10.99 -3.23 -4.61
CA ARG A 9 -12.07 -3.91 -5.33
C ARG A 9 -11.96 -5.41 -5.07
N SER A 10 -12.79 -5.90 -4.15
CA SER A 10 -13.28 -7.28 -4.03
C SER A 10 -12.48 -8.34 -3.25
N ARG A 11 -11.17 -8.20 -3.01
CA ARG A 11 -10.40 -9.11 -2.11
C ARG A 11 -9.27 -8.35 -1.40
N ILE A 12 -9.36 -8.17 -0.09
CA ILE A 12 -8.35 -7.44 0.71
C ILE A 12 -7.11 -8.33 0.86
N SER A 13 -6.25 -8.34 -0.16
CA SER A 13 -4.98 -9.07 -0.13
C SER A 13 -3.86 -8.24 0.49
N ALA A 14 -3.93 -6.90 0.39
CA ALA A 14 -2.89 -6.00 0.88
C ALA A 14 -3.50 -4.68 1.37
N CYS A 15 -2.97 -4.14 2.46
CA CYS A 15 -3.30 -2.86 3.07
C CYS A 15 -2.03 -2.01 3.18
N ALA A 16 -2.09 -0.81 2.61
CA ALA A 16 -1.10 0.24 2.79
C ALA A 16 -1.42 1.04 4.07
N LEU A 17 -0.44 1.20 4.94
CA LEU A 17 -0.57 1.85 6.24
C LEU A 17 0.20 3.17 6.32
N ASN A 18 -0.39 4.15 7.01
CA ASN A 18 0.23 5.42 7.38
C ASN A 18 -0.34 5.95 8.70
N ALA A 19 0.31 6.95 9.29
CA ALA A 19 -0.09 7.56 10.56
C ALA A 19 -1.49 8.23 10.58
N LEU A 20 -2.11 8.46 9.43
CA LEU A 20 -3.41 9.14 9.30
C LEU A 20 -4.58 8.16 9.14
N ILE A 21 -4.34 6.85 9.22
CA ILE A 21 -5.38 5.85 9.07
C ILE A 21 -6.32 5.84 10.27
N ASP A 22 -7.61 5.70 9.96
CA ASP A 22 -8.67 5.57 10.94
C ASP A 22 -8.46 4.34 11.85
N THR A 23 -8.55 4.56 13.16
CA THR A 23 -8.31 3.51 14.15
C THR A 23 -9.28 2.34 14.00
N SER A 24 -10.55 2.58 13.61
CA SER A 24 -11.51 1.49 13.40
C SER A 24 -11.14 0.60 12.21
N PHE A 25 -10.48 1.16 11.19
CA PHE A 25 -9.94 0.38 10.07
C PHE A 25 -8.73 -0.46 10.49
N LEU A 26 -7.84 0.09 11.32
CA LEU A 26 -6.71 -0.67 11.88
C LEU A 26 -7.19 -1.85 12.73
N LEU A 27 -8.22 -1.63 13.56
CA LEU A 27 -8.80 -2.69 14.39
C LEU A 27 -9.40 -3.82 13.55
N LYS A 28 -10.19 -3.51 12.51
CA LYS A 28 -10.72 -4.53 11.58
C LYS A 28 -9.62 -5.29 10.85
N THR A 29 -8.54 -4.59 10.48
CA THR A 29 -7.36 -5.20 9.86
C THR A 29 -6.71 -6.20 10.82
N ALA A 30 -6.51 -5.80 12.08
CA ALA A 30 -5.97 -6.67 13.12
C ALA A 30 -6.87 -7.88 13.43
N GLU A 31 -8.19 -7.69 13.47
CA GLU A 31 -9.16 -8.78 13.59
C GLU A 31 -9.03 -9.79 12.45
N THR A 32 -8.83 -9.31 11.22
CA THR A 32 -8.64 -10.17 10.04
C THR A 32 -7.33 -10.96 10.12
N ILE A 33 -6.23 -10.31 10.52
CA ILE A 33 -4.94 -10.98 10.73
C ILE A 33 -5.06 -12.08 11.79
N ARG A 34 -5.82 -11.83 12.86
CA ARG A 34 -6.06 -12.79 13.94
C ARG A 34 -6.75 -14.08 13.47
N LEU A 35 -7.48 -14.06 12.36
CA LEU A 35 -8.08 -15.26 11.78
C LEU A 35 -7.04 -16.27 11.25
N GLY A 36 -5.76 -15.86 11.14
CA GLY A 36 -4.66 -16.75 10.78
C GLY A 36 -4.63 -17.15 9.31
N THR A 37 -5.32 -16.41 8.44
CA THR A 37 -5.39 -16.67 6.99
C THR A 37 -4.17 -16.14 6.22
N GLY A 38 -3.29 -15.37 6.87
CA GLY A 38 -2.13 -14.74 6.24
C GLY A 38 -2.45 -13.47 5.45
N ILE A 39 -3.68 -12.96 5.54
CA ILE A 39 -4.13 -11.72 4.90
C ILE A 39 -4.75 -10.75 5.93
N PRO A 40 -4.77 -9.44 5.64
CA PRO A 40 -4.09 -8.78 4.53
C PRO A 40 -2.58 -8.60 4.78
N GLN A 41 -1.81 -8.52 3.70
CA GLN A 41 -0.41 -8.11 3.73
C GLN A 41 -0.32 -6.62 4.09
N ILE A 42 0.67 -6.24 4.89
CA ILE A 42 0.80 -4.88 5.41
C ILE A 42 2.01 -4.18 4.79
N PHE A 43 1.80 -2.99 4.23
CA PHE A 43 2.85 -2.15 3.64
C PHE A 43 2.88 -0.79 4.34
N ASN A 44 4.06 -0.19 4.50
CA ASN A 44 4.23 1.10 5.17
C ASN A 44 4.49 2.23 4.16
N ASP A 45 3.55 3.16 4.02
CA ASP A 45 3.65 4.30 3.12
C ASP A 45 4.84 5.21 3.45
N GLU A 46 5.20 5.34 4.73
CA GLU A 46 6.30 6.18 5.19
C GLU A 46 7.66 5.65 4.75
N VAL A 47 7.73 4.39 4.31
CA VAL A 47 8.92 3.77 3.73
C VAL A 47 8.81 3.68 2.21
N VAL A 48 7.64 3.27 1.71
CA VAL A 48 7.42 3.03 0.29
C VAL A 48 7.43 4.31 -0.53
N VAL A 49 6.71 5.35 -0.08
CA VAL A 49 6.58 6.60 -0.83
C VAL A 49 7.94 7.30 -0.98
N PRO A 50 8.76 7.48 0.08
CA PRO A 50 10.09 8.07 -0.09
C PRO A 50 11.02 7.23 -0.99
N ALA A 51 10.89 5.90 -0.98
CA ALA A 51 11.68 5.05 -1.86
C ALA A 51 11.38 5.29 -3.35
N PHE A 52 10.12 5.55 -3.71
CA PHE A 52 9.74 5.94 -5.07
C PHE A 52 10.19 7.35 -5.43
N LEU A 53 10.05 8.32 -4.51
CA LEU A 53 10.53 9.68 -4.74
C LEU A 53 12.03 9.72 -5.01
N ASN A 54 12.82 8.92 -4.27
CA ASN A 54 14.27 8.79 -4.48
C ASN A 54 14.64 8.18 -5.84
N ARG A 55 13.69 7.54 -6.52
CA ARG A 55 13.80 6.99 -7.87
C ARG A 55 13.18 7.91 -8.93
N GLY A 56 12.92 9.17 -8.61
CA GLY A 56 12.42 10.15 -9.59
C GLY A 56 10.94 10.01 -9.94
N VAL A 57 10.19 9.19 -9.21
CA VAL A 57 8.74 9.06 -9.36
C VAL A 57 8.04 10.30 -8.80
N SER A 58 6.97 10.76 -9.45
CA SER A 58 6.15 11.86 -8.94
C SER A 58 5.47 11.49 -7.61
N LEU A 59 5.22 12.48 -6.75
CA LEU A 59 4.55 12.23 -5.47
C LEU A 59 3.13 11.67 -5.63
N GLU A 60 2.44 12.04 -6.72
CA GLU A 60 1.09 11.55 -7.00
C GLU A 60 1.11 10.06 -7.35
N ASP A 61 2.00 9.67 -8.26
CA ASP A 61 2.20 8.28 -8.66
C ASP A 61 2.72 7.41 -7.51
N ALA A 62 3.67 7.93 -6.73
CA ALA A 62 4.24 7.23 -5.59
C ALA A 62 3.19 6.92 -4.51
N ARG A 63 2.11 7.71 -4.43
CA ARG A 63 1.00 7.50 -3.48
C ARG A 63 -0.11 6.59 -4.01
N ASP A 64 -0.14 6.35 -5.31
CA ASP A 64 -1.10 5.45 -5.98
C ASP A 64 -0.43 4.13 -6.39
N TYR A 65 0.65 3.75 -5.68
CA TYR A 65 1.32 2.49 -5.92
C TYR A 65 0.38 1.30 -5.64
N ALA A 66 0.58 0.23 -6.41
CA ALA A 66 -0.13 -1.02 -6.29
C ALA A 66 0.81 -2.13 -5.81
N VAL A 67 0.29 -3.00 -4.96
CA VAL A 67 0.94 -4.26 -4.60
C VAL A 67 0.58 -5.28 -5.69
N VAL A 68 1.60 -5.84 -6.31
CA VAL A 68 1.49 -6.85 -7.37
C VAL A 68 2.19 -8.11 -6.88
N GLY A 69 1.57 -9.27 -7.08
CA GLY A 69 2.18 -10.54 -6.66
C GLY A 69 2.22 -10.68 -5.14
N CYS A 70 3.39 -11.03 -4.61
CA CYS A 70 3.57 -11.37 -3.21
C CYS A 70 4.02 -10.17 -2.38
N VAL A 71 4.95 -9.37 -2.91
CA VAL A 71 5.57 -8.23 -2.20
C VAL A 71 5.96 -7.09 -3.14
N GLU A 72 5.78 -7.29 -4.44
CA GLU A 72 6.27 -6.38 -5.46
C GLU A 72 5.41 -5.11 -5.50
N LEU A 73 6.07 -3.97 -5.61
CA LEU A 73 5.42 -2.67 -5.67
C LEU A 73 5.56 -2.12 -7.08
N SER A 74 4.45 -1.73 -7.68
CA SER A 74 4.40 -1.17 -9.03
C SER A 74 3.55 0.07 -9.06
N ILE A 75 3.88 0.99 -9.94
CA ILE A 75 3.05 2.17 -10.20
C ILE A 75 2.16 1.84 -11.40
N PRO A 76 0.83 1.94 -11.28
CA PRO A 76 -0.06 1.73 -12.41
C PRO A 76 0.32 2.64 -13.59
N GLY A 77 0.64 2.06 -14.74
CA GLY A 77 1.03 2.82 -15.93
C GLY A 77 2.52 3.21 -16.02
N GLN A 78 3.34 2.88 -15.01
CA GLN A 78 4.80 3.03 -15.08
C GLN A 78 5.54 1.75 -14.69
N ASN A 79 6.51 1.40 -15.50
CA ASN A 79 7.45 0.32 -15.27
C ASN A 79 8.62 0.84 -14.43
N LEU A 80 8.87 0.21 -13.28
CA LEU A 80 9.92 0.59 -12.31
C LEU A 80 11.37 0.52 -12.85
N ARG A 81 11.56 0.07 -14.09
CA ARG A 81 12.86 0.07 -14.79
C ARG A 81 13.18 1.40 -15.47
N THR A 82 12.19 2.27 -15.66
CA THR A 82 12.33 3.51 -16.45
C THR A 82 12.31 4.77 -15.59
N ALA A 83 12.38 4.62 -14.26
CA ALA A 83 12.51 5.69 -13.28
C ALA A 83 13.91 5.64 -12.65
#